data_AF-A0A3D0VAT2-F1
#
_entry.id   AF-A0A3D0VAT2-F1
#
_cell.length_a   1.000
_cell.length_b   1.000
_cell.length_c   1.000
_cell.angle_alpha   90.00
_cell.angle_beta   90.00
_cell.angle_gamma   90.00
#
_symmetry.space_group_name_H-M   'P 1'
#
loop_
_entity.id
_entity.type
_entity.pdbx_description
1 polymer ?
#
loop_
_entity_poly.entity_id
_entity_poly.type
_entity_poly.pdbx_seq_one_letter_code
_entity_poly.pdbx_strand_id
1 'polypeptide(L)' 'MFQQLLDPLANSLVWSALFAAAPLILLFVLLGVFRVKAHIAAVAALALTMLSAVLVWRMPVLQLFSATAEGML' A
#
# COMPACT_ATOMS: atom_id res chain seq x y z
N MET A 1 -20.44 3.23 5.83
CA MET A 1 -19.35 4.19 5.57
C MET A 1 -18.08 3.64 6.20
N PHE A 2 -17.01 3.48 5.42
CA PHE A 2 -15.68 3.19 5.96
C PHE A 2 -15.13 4.47 6.57
N GLN A 3 -14.78 4.46 7.86
CA GLN A 3 -14.04 5.55 8.48
C GLN A 3 -12.55 5.24 8.35
N GLN A 4 -11.86 6.06 7.56
CA GLN A 4 -10.42 6.00 7.44
C GLN A 4 -9.82 6.36 8.80
N LEU A 5 -9.37 5.36 9.54
CA LEU A 5 -8.53 5.59 10.71
C LEU A 5 -7.18 6.11 10.18
N LEU A 6 -6.93 7.38 10.44
CA LEU A 6 -5.74 8.10 9.99
C LEU A 6 -4.49 7.71 10.82
N ASP A 7 -4.70 7.17 12.02
CA ASP A 7 -3.67 6.97 13.04
C ASP A 7 -3.44 5.49 13.45
N PRO A 8 -3.49 4.49 12.54
CA PRO A 8 -3.39 3.08 12.93
C PRO A 8 -2.02 2.70 13.50
N LEU A 9 -0.99 3.52 13.26
CA LEU A 9 0.36 3.31 13.79
C LEU A 9 0.66 4.34 14.87
N ALA A 10 0.72 3.86 16.12
CA ALA A 10 1.16 4.62 17.30
C ALA A 10 0.36 5.91 17.61
N ASN A 11 -0.90 6.04 17.19
CA ASN A 11 -1.71 7.27 17.34
C ASN A 11 -1.05 8.52 16.72
N SER A 12 -0.15 8.35 15.75
CA SER A 12 0.60 9.45 15.15
C SER A 12 0.51 9.43 13.64
N LEU A 13 -0.21 10.43 13.11
CA LEU A 13 -0.45 10.66 11.69
C LEU A 13 0.83 10.58 10.84
N VAL A 14 1.94 11.11 11.35
CA VAL A 14 3.23 11.14 10.64
C VAL A 14 3.80 9.74 10.40
N TRP A 15 3.69 8.85 11.39
CA TRP A 15 4.21 7.47 11.27
C TRP A 15 3.36 6.67 10.29
N SER A 16 2.04 6.83 10.35
CA SER A 16 1.11 6.24 9.38
C SER A 16 1.35 6.74 7.96
N ALA A 17 1.61 8.04 7.77
CA ALA A 17 1.93 8.61 6.46
C ALA A 17 3.25 8.09 5.89
N LEU A 18 4.30 7.99 6.72
CA LEU A 18 5.58 7.42 6.29
C LEU A 18 5.44 5.95 5.88
N PHE A 19 4.66 5.17 6.64
CA PHE A 19 4.42 3.77 6.31
C PHE A 19 3.58 3.61 5.04
N ALA A 20 2.62 4.50 4.80
CA ALA A 20 1.85 4.55 3.57
C ALA A 20 2.72 4.89 2.35
N ALA A 21 3.85 5.58 2.53
CA ALA A 21 4.82 5.86 1.47
C ALA A 21 5.76 4.69 1.17
N ALA A 22 5.80 3.64 2.00
CA ALA A 22 6.71 2.50 1.81
C ALA A 22 6.63 1.82 0.43
N PRO A 23 5.44 1.60 -0.18
CA PRO A 23 5.33 1.00 -1.51
C PRO A 23 5.94 1.88 -2.62
N LEU A 24 5.82 3.20 -2.50
CA LEU A 24 6.44 4.16 -3.42
C LEU A 24 7.96 4.11 -3.30
N ILE A 25 8.48 4.11 -2.07
CA ILE A 25 9.92 3.98 -1.82
C ILE A 25 10.44 2.67 -2.41
N LEU A 26 9.73 1.55 -2.20
CA LEU A 26 10.09 0.26 -2.77
C LEU A 26 10.15 0.32 -4.30
N LEU A 27 9.14 0.93 -4.94
CA LEU A 27 9.10 1.07 -6.40
C LEU A 27 10.29 1.87 -6.92
N PHE A 28 10.60 3.02 -6.31
CA PHE A 28 11.73 3.85 -6.70
C PHE A 28 13.08 3.16 -6.46
N VAL A 29 13.22 2.41 -5.38
CA VAL A 29 14.43 1.64 -5.08
C VAL A 29 14.62 0.50 -6.10
N LEU A 30 13.56 -0.24 -6.42
CA LEU A 30 13.61 -1.31 -7.44
C LEU A 30 13.97 -0.76 -8.82
N LEU A 31 13.38 0.37 -9.22
CA LEU A 31 13.60 0.94 -10.54
C LEU A 31 14.95 1.68 -10.63
N GLY A 32 15.29 2.46 -9.61
CA GLY A 32 16.48 3.31 -9.59
C GLY A 32 17.76 2.58 -9.21
N VAL A 33 17.72 1.78 -8.15
CA VAL A 33 18.90 1.10 -7.60
C VAL A 33 19.07 -0.27 -8.25
N PHE A 34 18.05 -1.12 -8.18
CA PHE A 34 18.14 -2.51 -8.67
C PHE A 34 17.89 -2.64 -10.18
N ARG A 35 17.42 -1.58 -10.85
CA ARG A 35 17.08 -1.53 -12.28
C ARG A 35 16.25 -2.73 -12.76
N VAL A 36 15.29 -3.14 -11.93
CA VAL A 36 14.39 -4.24 -12.29
C VAL A 36 13.40 -3.78 -13.37
N LYS A 37 12.88 -4.72 -14.17
CA LYS A 37 11.86 -4.41 -15.18
C LYS A 37 10.65 -3.75 -14.52
N ALA A 38 10.15 -2.67 -15.13
CA ALA A 38 9.10 -1.83 -14.55
C ALA A 38 7.84 -2.62 -14.12
N HIS A 39 7.42 -3.62 -14.91
CA HIS A 39 6.28 -4.46 -14.56
C HIS A 39 6.50 -5.29 -13.27
N ILE A 40 7.72 -5.77 -13.03
CA ILE A 40 8.05 -6.53 -11.82
C ILE A 40 8.03 -5.60 -10.60
N ALA A 41 8.61 -4.40 -10.74
CA ALA A 41 8.61 -3.40 -9.68
C ALA A 41 7.18 -2.95 -9.32
N ALA A 42 6.32 -2.77 -10.32
CA ALA A 42 4.92 -2.42 -10.11
C ALA A 42 4.15 -3.52 -9.36
N VAL A 43 4.30 -4.79 -9.77
CA VAL A 43 3.64 -5.92 -9.09
C VAL A 43 4.14 -6.08 -7.65
N ALA A 44 5.45 -5.93 -7.42
CA ALA A 44 6.02 -6.00 -6.07
C ALA A 44 5.51 -4.88 -5.16
N ALA A 45 5.47 -3.64 -5.66
CA ALA A 45 4.91 -2.51 -4.93
C ALA A 45 3.41 -2.68 -4.66
N LEU A 46 2.64 -3.19 -5.63
CA LEU A 46 1.22 -3.49 -5.46
C LEU A 46 0.99 -4.52 -4.35
N ALA A 47 1.73 -5.64 -4.39
CA ALA A 47 1.63 -6.67 -3.36
C ALA A 47 1.96 -6.14 -1.97
N LEU A 48 2.99 -5.29 -1.85
CA LEU A 48 3.34 -4.64 -0.59
C LEU A 48 2.23 -3.73 -0.07
N THR A 49 1.59 -2.93 -0.94
CA THR A 49 0.42 -2.11 -0.59
C THR A 49 -0.75 -2.95 -0.13
N MET A 50 -1.04 -4.07 -0.80
CA MET A 50 -2.13 -4.96 -0.42
C MET A 50 -1.91 -5.59 0.96
N LEU A 51 -0.68 -6.03 1.24
CA LEU A 51 -0.29 -6.55 2.54
C LEU A 51 -0.43 -5.50 3.64
N SER A 52 0.07 -4.27 3.42
CA SER A 52 -0.01 -3.21 4.42
C SER A 52 -1.46 -2.80 4.71
N ALA A 53 -2.32 -2.70 3.69
CA ALA A 53 -3.74 -2.38 3.85
C ALA A 53 -4.47 -3.38 4.75
N VAL A 54 -4.19 -4.68 4.62
CA VAL A 54 -4.83 -5.72 5.46
C VAL A 54 -4.22 -5.78 6.85
N LEU A 55 -2.88 -5.70 6.97
CA LEU A 55 -2.20 -5.88 8.24
C LEU A 55 -2.26 -4.65 9.15
N VAL A 56 -2.09 -3.44 8.58
CA VAL A 56 -2.03 -2.18 9.34
C VAL A 56 -3.42 -1.55 9.46
N TRP A 57 -4.15 -1.45 8.35
CA TRP A 57 -5.46 -0.79 8.32
C TRP A 57 -6.64 -1.76 8.52
N ARG A 58 -6.38 -3.07 8.63
CA ARG A 58 -7.43 -4.10 8.80
C ARG A 58 -8.54 -3.99 7.77
N MET A 59 -8.19 -3.57 6.54
CA MET A 59 -9.16 -3.39 5.47
C MET A 59 -9.86 -4.72 5.12
N PRO A 60 -11.18 -4.72 4.86
CA PRO A 60 -11.88 -5.89 4.36
C PRO A 60 -11.30 -6.32 3.01
N VAL A 61 -11.08 -7.63 2.83
CA VAL A 61 -10.47 -8.17 1.60
C VAL A 61 -11.31 -7.83 0.36
N LEU A 62 -12.63 -7.82 0.48
CA LEU A 62 -13.52 -7.43 -0.62
C LEU A 62 -13.29 -5.97 -1.05
N GLN A 63 -13.11 -5.07 -0.08
CA GLN A 63 -12.82 -3.65 -0.30
C GLN A 63 -11.41 -3.43 -0.85
N LEU A 64 -10.45 -4.27 -0.46
CA LEU A 64 -9.10 -4.25 -1.02
C LEU A 64 -9.10 -4.55 -2.52
N PHE A 65 -9.79 -5.61 -2.92
CA PHE A 65 -9.89 -5.98 -4.33
C PHE A 65 -10.67 -4.95 -5.15
N SER A 66 -11.77 -4.42 -4.61
CA SER A 66 -12.49 -3.34 -5.30
C SER A 66 -11.61 -2.09 -5.43
N ALA A 67 -10.90 -1.66 -4.40
CA ALA A 67 -9.97 -0.52 -4.49
C ALA A 67 -8.83 -0.76 -5.49
N THR A 68 -8.31 -1.98 -5.57
CA THR A 68 -7.21 -2.33 -6.50
C THR A 68 -7.70 -2.45 -7.94
N ALA A 69 -8.95 -2.85 -8.15
CA ALA A 69 -9.57 -3.04 -9.45
C ALA A 69 -10.49 -1.88 -9.88
N GLU A 70 -10.29 -0.68 -9.33
CA GLU A 70 -11.09 0.52 -9.65
C GLU A 70 -12.62 0.35 -9.46
N GLY A 71 -13.04 -0.40 -8.43
CA GLY A 71 -14.44 -0.54 -8.03
C GLY A 71 -15.23 -1.66 -8.72
N MET A 72 -14.55 -2.72 -9.16
CA MET A 72 -15.17 -3.85 -9.89
C MET A 72 -16.30 -4.61 -9.12
N LEU A 73 -16.37 -4.51 -7.79
CA LEU A 73 -17.33 -5.21 -6.90
C LEU A 73 -18.02 -4.20 -5.97
#